data_AF-A0A355FX58-F1
#
_entry.id   AF-A0A355FX58-F1
#
_cell.length_a   1.000
_cell.length_b   1.000
_cell.length_c   1.000
_cell.angle_alpha   90.00
_cell.angle_beta   90.00
_cell.angle_gamma   90.00
#
_symmetry.space_group_name_H-M   'P 1'
#
loop_
_entity.id
_entity.type
_entity.pdbx_description
1 polymer ?
#
loop_
_entity_poly.entity_id
_entity_poly.type
_entity_poly.pdbx_seq_one_letter_code
_entity_poly.pdbx_strand_id
1 'polypeptide(L)'
;MTSIPLAVVLIPFFLFLILFFIFSIFNLFHLIHYGPSTAGKFAVIAVYVAGTLTLLGGSYLTLAPYDWERPITSTVFLKSVTDVNLFEIPNLPARDLEDDDTAL
;
A
#
# COMPACT_ATOMS: atom_id res chain seq x y z
N MET A 1 -17.35 -21.22 4.05
CA MET A 1 -16.51 -20.00 4.10
C MET A 1 -15.15 -20.39 3.57
N THR A 2 -14.69 -19.78 2.48
CA THR A 2 -13.39 -20.14 1.87
C THR A 2 -12.32 -19.23 2.44
N SER A 3 -11.35 -19.79 3.16
CA SER A 3 -10.16 -19.08 3.60
C SER A 3 -9.16 -19.00 2.45
N ILE A 4 -8.68 -17.80 2.15
CA ILE A 4 -7.59 -17.57 1.18
C ILE A 4 -6.37 -17.02 1.93
N PRO A 5 -5.14 -17.43 1.60
CA PRO A 5 -3.96 -16.88 2.23
C PRO A 5 -3.74 -15.43 1.81
N LEU A 6 -3.21 -14.60 2.72
CA LEU A 6 -2.91 -13.19 2.47
C LEU A 6 -1.99 -12.99 1.25
N ALA A 7 -1.07 -13.91 1.01
CA ALA A 7 -0.21 -13.91 -0.17
C ALA A 7 -0.98 -13.75 -1.49
N VAL A 8 -2.13 -14.43 -1.64
CA VAL A 8 -2.94 -14.37 -2.88
C VAL A 8 -3.54 -12.99 -3.09
N VAL A 9 -3.97 -12.34 -2.00
CA VAL A 9 -4.53 -10.98 -2.05
C VAL A 9 -3.46 -9.95 -2.42
N LEU A 10 -2.21 -10.18 -2.03
CA LEU A 10 -1.09 -9.26 -2.32
C LEU A 10 -0.55 -9.38 -3.75
N ILE A 11 -0.93 -10.41 -4.53
CA ILE A 11 -0.41 -10.62 -5.90
C ILE A 11 -0.56 -9.38 -6.80
N PRO A 12 -1.74 -8.72 -6.91
CA PRO A 12 -1.90 -7.55 -7.78
C PRO A 12 -1.00 -6.39 -7.35
N PHE A 13 -0.80 -6.24 -6.03
CA PHE A 13 0.06 -5.22 -5.48
C PHE A 13 1.54 -5.49 -5.81
N PHE A 14 2.02 -6.73 -5.63
CA PHE A 14 3.39 -7.09 -6.03
C PHE A 14 3.62 -6.94 -7.53
N LEU A 15 2.64 -7.29 -8.37
CA LEU A 15 2.74 -7.07 -9.81
C LEU A 15 2.88 -5.58 -10.15
N PHE A 16 2.10 -4.73 -9.49
CA PHE A 16 2.26 -3.28 -9.60
C PHE A 16 3.66 -2.82 -9.19
N LEU A 17 4.18 -3.29 -8.05
CA LEU A 17 5.53 -2.94 -7.58
C LEU A 17 6.61 -3.34 -8.59
N ILE A 18 6.52 -4.53 -9.19
CA ILE A 18 7.47 -5.01 -10.20
C ILE A 18 7.43 -4.13 -11.44
N LEU A 19 6.24 -3.85 -11.99
CA LEU A 19 6.09 -2.99 -13.16
C LEU A 19 6.60 -1.57 -12.89
N PHE A 20 6.28 -1.04 -11.72
CA PHE A 20 6.75 0.27 -11.27
C PHE A 20 8.27 0.32 -11.10
N PHE A 21 8.88 -0.74 -10.57
CA PHE A 21 10.33 -0.85 -10.45
C PHE A 21 11.03 -0.90 -11.81
N ILE A 22 10.52 -1.69 -12.76
CA ILE A 22 11.04 -1.74 -14.13
C ILE A 22 10.94 -0.36 -14.79
N PHE A 23 9.80 0.31 -14.66
CA PHE A 23 9.61 1.68 -15.15
C PHE A 23 10.61 2.66 -14.51
N SER A 24 10.91 2.49 -13.22
CA SER A 24 11.92 3.29 -12.51
C SER A 24 13.32 3.11 -13.07
N ILE A 25 13.70 1.88 -13.41
CA ILE A 25 15.00 1.59 -14.04
C ILE A 25 15.09 2.29 -15.40
N PHE A 26 14.05 2.25 -16.22
CA PHE A 26 14.06 2.94 -17.52
C PHE A 26 14.21 4.45 -17.38
N ASN A 27 13.50 5.07 -16.44
CA ASN A 27 13.63 6.51 -16.17
C ASN A 27 15.03 6.87 -15.66
N LEU A 28 15.60 6.05 -14.79
CA LEU A 28 16.96 6.26 -14.28
C LEU A 28 18.01 6.09 -15.39
N PHE A 29 17.88 5.06 -16.22
CA PHE A 29 18.74 4.86 -17.39
C PHE A 29 18.66 6.05 -18.35
N HIS A 30 17.44 6.49 -18.69
CA HIS A 30 17.23 7.65 -19.55
C HIS A 30 17.90 8.90 -18.98
N LEU A 31 17.77 9.12 -17.67
CA LEU A 31 18.42 10.25 -17.02
C LEU A 31 19.96 10.17 -17.08
N ILE A 32 20.54 9.02 -16.75
CA ILE A 32 22.00 8.84 -16.74
C ILE A 32 22.57 9.05 -18.15
N HIS A 33 21.85 8.57 -19.18
CA HIS A 33 22.34 8.61 -20.56
C HIS A 33 22.13 9.95 -21.25
N TYR A 34 20.96 10.58 -21.07
CA TYR A 34 20.60 11.82 -21.79
C TYR A 34 20.78 13.08 -20.94
N GLY A 35 20.98 12.94 -19.63
CA GLY A 35 21.19 14.04 -18.70
C GLY A 35 19.94 14.91 -18.46
N PRO A 36 19.91 15.69 -17.37
CA PRO A 36 18.84 16.66 -17.13
C PRO A 36 19.06 17.90 -18.01
N SER A 37 18.17 18.16 -18.96
CA SER A 37 18.29 19.36 -19.81
C SER A 37 17.92 20.67 -19.12
N THR A 38 17.27 20.63 -17.95
CA THR A 38 16.83 21.80 -17.16
C THR A 38 16.72 21.45 -15.67
N ALA A 39 16.85 22.45 -14.79
CA ALA A 39 16.71 22.29 -13.34
C ALA A 39 15.33 21.73 -12.91
N GLY A 40 14.27 22.07 -13.65
CA GLY A 40 12.93 21.52 -13.41
C GLY A 40 12.87 20.00 -13.58
N LYS A 41 13.57 19.44 -14.57
CA LYS A 41 13.65 17.98 -14.77
C LYS A 41 14.36 17.30 -13.60
N PHE A 42 15.43 17.91 -13.08
CA PHE A 42 16.14 17.40 -11.91
C PHE A 42 15.23 17.31 -10.67
N ALA A 43 14.42 18.34 -10.40
CA ALA A 43 13.48 18.34 -9.28
C ALA A 43 12.43 17.22 -9.41
N VAL A 44 11.85 17.05 -10.60
CA VAL A 44 10.87 15.97 -10.87
C VAL A 44 11.48 14.60 -10.63
N ILE A 45 12.72 14.39 -11.07
CA ILE A 45 13.45 13.14 -10.85
C ILE A 45 13.75 12.92 -9.37
N ALA A 46 14.18 13.95 -8.64
CA ALA A 46 14.48 13.82 -7.21
C ALA A 46 13.24 13.39 -6.43
N VAL A 47 12.09 14.03 -6.71
CA VAL A 47 10.79 13.64 -6.14
C VAL A 47 10.41 12.23 -6.55
N TYR A 48 10.61 11.87 -7.81
CA TYR A 48 10.34 10.52 -8.32
C TYR A 48 11.16 9.45 -7.60
N VAL A 49 12.47 9.61 -7.50
CA VAL A 49 13.37 8.66 -6.81
C VAL A 49 13.02 8.57 -5.32
N ALA A 50 12.79 9.69 -4.64
CA ALA A 50 12.38 9.70 -3.25
C ALA A 50 11.03 9.00 -3.04
N GLY A 51 10.07 9.24 -3.94
CA GLY A 51 8.77 8.56 -3.96
C GLY A 51 8.91 7.06 -4.17
N THR A 52 9.74 6.62 -5.11
CA THR A 52 10.01 5.20 -5.37
C THR A 52 10.64 4.52 -4.15
N LEU A 53 11.64 5.13 -3.52
CA LEU A 53 12.26 4.60 -2.30
C LEU A 53 11.26 4.53 -1.14
N THR A 54 10.44 5.57 -0.98
CA THR A 54 9.39 5.61 0.05
C THR A 54 8.34 4.53 -0.18
N LEU A 55 7.91 4.35 -1.44
CA LEU A 55 6.90 3.35 -1.80
C LEU A 55 7.44 1.94 -1.60
N LEU A 56 8.64 1.62 -2.12
CA LEU A 56 9.23 0.29 -1.97
C LEU A 56 9.61 -0.01 -0.51
N GLY A 57 10.32 0.91 0.14
CA GLY A 57 10.75 0.77 1.54
C GLY A 57 9.57 0.75 2.50
N GLY A 58 8.60 1.64 2.31
CA GLY A 58 7.37 1.69 3.11
C GLY A 58 6.53 0.42 2.93
N SER A 59 6.43 -0.11 1.72
CA SER A 59 5.75 -1.39 1.47
C SER A 59 6.45 -2.54 2.19
N TYR A 60 7.79 -2.59 2.13
CA TYR A 60 8.56 -3.63 2.83
C TYR A 60 8.38 -3.54 4.35
N LEU A 61 8.56 -2.34 4.93
CA LEU A 61 8.46 -2.15 6.38
C LEU A 61 7.05 -2.44 6.91
N THR A 62 6.01 -2.12 6.14
CA THR A 62 4.64 -2.43 6.53
C THR A 62 4.31 -3.91 6.36
N LEU A 63 4.77 -4.59 5.29
CA LEU A 63 4.41 -5.98 5.01
C LEU A 63 5.30 -7.02 5.71
N ALA A 64 6.55 -6.69 6.04
CA ALA A 64 7.52 -7.62 6.62
C ALA A 64 7.08 -8.29 7.95
N PRO A 65 6.36 -7.61 8.87
CA PRO A 65 5.93 -8.24 10.12
C PRO A 65 4.75 -9.21 9.97
N TYR A 66 4.05 -9.20 8.84
CA TYR A 66 2.84 -10.00 8.65
C TYR A 66 3.17 -11.41 8.15
N ASP A 67 2.49 -12.41 8.71
CA ASP A 67 2.46 -13.76 8.17
C ASP A 67 1.58 -13.79 6.92
N TRP A 68 2.18 -14.10 5.77
CA TRP A 68 1.50 -14.12 4.48
C TRP A 68 0.71 -15.41 4.22
N GLU A 69 0.98 -16.47 4.98
CA GLU A 69 0.20 -17.71 4.95
C GLU A 69 -1.07 -17.61 5.80
N ARG A 70 -1.17 -16.54 6.61
CA ARG A 70 -2.34 -16.31 7.48
C ARG A 70 -3.63 -16.30 6.64
N PRO A 71 -4.61 -17.17 6.97
CA PRO A 71 -5.86 -17.25 6.24
C PRO A 71 -6.73 -16.03 6.52
N ILE A 72 -7.27 -15.44 5.46
CA ILE A 72 -8.25 -14.35 5.50
C ILE A 72 -9.59 -14.88 5.00
N THR A 73 -10.68 -14.43 5.63
CA THR A 73 -12.02 -14.76 5.19
C THR A 73 -12.38 -13.97 3.93
N SER A 74 -12.73 -14.66 2.84
CA SER A 74 -13.05 -14.04 1.55
C SER A 74 -14.22 -13.05 1.60
N THR A 75 -15.17 -13.24 2.53
CA THR A 75 -16.32 -12.35 2.71
C THR A 75 -15.94 -10.97 3.25
N VAL A 76 -14.85 -10.85 4.02
CA VAL A 76 -14.35 -9.57 4.53
C VAL A 76 -13.70 -8.77 3.41
N PHE A 77 -12.90 -9.44 2.57
CA PHE A 77 -12.20 -8.79 1.47
C PHE A 77 -13.16 -8.29 0.38
N LEU A 78 -14.11 -9.13 -0.05
CA LEU A 78 -15.05 -8.77 -1.12
C LEU A 78 -16.06 -7.69 -0.67
N LYS A 79 -16.47 -7.69 0.60
CA LYS A 79 -17.34 -6.64 1.16
C LYS A 79 -16.65 -5.28 1.22
N SER A 80 -15.35 -5.26 1.53
CA SER A 80 -14.56 -4.02 1.53
C SER A 80 -14.53 -3.34 0.17
N VAL A 81 -14.50 -4.11 -0.94
CA VAL A 81 -14.47 -3.54 -2.30
C VAL A 81 -15.80 -2.90 -2.69
N THR A 82 -16.92 -3.36 -2.15
CA THR A 82 -18.26 -2.88 -2.52
C THR A 82 -18.73 -1.66 -1.74
N ASP A 83 -18.20 -1.41 -0.54
CA ASP A 83 -18.70 -0.39 0.39
C ASP A 83 -17.81 0.88 0.47
N VAL A 84 -16.82 1.08 -0.43
CA VAL A 84 -15.99 2.31 -0.40
C VAL A 84 -16.74 3.49 -1.03
N ASN A 85 -17.56 4.17 -0.23
CA ASN A 85 -17.99 5.54 -0.53
C ASN A 85 -16.88 6.51 -0.09
N LEU A 86 -16.08 7.01 -1.04
CA LEU A 86 -14.95 7.95 -0.81
C LEU A 86 -15.33 9.26 -0.10
N PHE A 87 -16.61 9.53 0.09
CA PHE A 87 -17.15 10.77 0.68
C PHE A 87 -17.97 10.51 1.94
N GLU A 88 -18.07 9.26 2.38
CA GLU A 88 -18.79 8.90 3.61
C GLU A 88 -17.76 8.74 4.72
N ILE A 89 -17.78 9.67 5.69
CA ILE A 89 -16.95 9.56 6.89
C ILE A 89 -17.38 8.28 7.61
N PRO A 90 -16.46 7.34 7.91
CA PRO A 90 -16.82 6.14 8.65
C PRO A 90 -17.45 6.55 9.98
N ASN A 91 -18.75 6.31 10.14
CA ASN A 91 -19.39 6.40 11.44
C ASN A 91 -18.94 5.17 12.22
N LEU A 92 -17.76 5.26 12.84
CA LEU A 92 -17.28 4.25 13.76
C LEU A 92 -18.29 4.22 14.92
N PRO A 93 -18.91 3.07 15.25
CA PRO A 93 -19.62 2.98 16.51
C PRO A 93 -18.62 3.34 17.60
N ALA A 94 -18.99 4.32 18.43
CA ALA A 94 -18.19 4.75 19.56
C ALA A 94 -17.83 3.50 20.36
N ARG A 95 -16.56 3.11 20.29
CA ARG A 95 -16.00 1.98 21.00
C ARG A 95 -16.34 2.15 22.47
N ASP A 96 -17.28 1.35 22.97
CA ASP A 96 -17.34 0.75 24.31
C ASP A 96 -16.50 1.53 25.35
N LEU A 97 -17.00 2.70 25.77
CA LEU A 97 -16.44 3.49 26.87
C LEU A 97 -17.26 3.38 28.15
N GLU A 98 -18.09 2.35 28.30
CA GLU A 98 -18.95 2.18 29.49
C GLU A 98 -19.03 0.70 29.88
N ASP A 99 -17.88 0.16 30.30
CA ASP A 99 -17.82 -0.99 31.21
C ASP A 99 -16.63 -0.80 32.16
N ASP A 100 -16.70 0.27 32.94
CA ASP A 100 -15.91 0.44 34.16
C ASP A 100 -16.75 1.16 35.22
N ASP A 101 -17.98 0.65 35.45
CA ASP A 101 -18.58 0.72 36.78
C ASP A 101 -18.32 -0.63 37.45
N THR A 102 -17.05 -0.79 37.79
CA THR A 102 -16.59 -1.81 38.73
C THR A 102 -17.30 -1.61 40.07
N ALA A 103 -18.01 -2.66 40.48
CA ALA A 103 -18.08 -3.16 41.85
C ALA A 103 -18.13 -2.11 42.98
N LEU A 104 -19.32 -1.91 43.53
CA LEU A 104 -19.66 -2.16 44.95
C LEU A 104 -21.17 -2.10 45.19
#